data_AF-A0AAV5F9N7-F1
#
_entry.id   AF-A0AAV5F9N7-F1
#
_cell.length_a   1.000
_cell.length_b   1.000
_cell.length_c   1.000
_cell.angle_alpha   90.00
_cell.angle_beta   90.00
_cell.angle_gamma   90.00
#
_symmetry.space_group_name_H-M   'P 1'
#
loop_
_entity.id
_entity.type
_entity.pdbx_description
1 polymer ?
#
loop_
_entity_poly.entity_id
_entity_poly.type
_entity_poly.pdbx_seq_one_letter_code
_entity_poly.pdbx_strand_id
1 'polypeptide(L)'
;MVLPLGCRGARGPPPHLQAACVLNQASSNLSEVGGDRSYHGEVLKHISAPPPCSAARTCRNFWSAGDYDAEVGLSTRQPQSVQNRMCVHPKFLHSNATSHKWPFGAVAELLDNAVDEIQTGGATRINVDKVIDHRNGSPALLVQDDGGGMDPDSIRCCMSFEFSDKQSGSSIGQYGNGFKTSTMRLGADAIVFSRSTKSGELTQSIGLLSYTFLVETGQKDVVVPVVDYKCNLFTGQTKRFKRHGPEHFSSNLSVLLKWSPFLTEEELMQNFTDIGPHGTKIIVFNLWSNDDGNLELDFDTNPEDIMIRGAPEEINNSVKRVNENHLANRLRYSLRLPEYFKIILRGKEVARHCVAADLLYPECISYRPQVCGGKEVEVLTSIGFLNGAPTISIHGFNIYHKNRLILPFHRVLSTASSKGKGVSGVLEADFIKPTHDKQDFEKSQLYQKLINRLKDMTNEYW
;
A
#
# COMPACT_ATOMS: atom_id res chain seq x y z
N MET A 1 32.27 63.96 25.09
CA MET A 1 31.51 62.81 25.63
C MET A 1 30.04 63.12 25.51
N VAL A 2 29.37 62.58 24.50
CA VAL A 2 27.97 62.90 24.17
C VAL A 2 27.25 61.60 23.81
N LEU A 3 26.27 61.28 24.66
CA LEU A 3 24.99 60.56 24.50
C LEU A 3 24.93 59.12 23.92
N PRO A 4 23.96 58.30 24.41
CA PRO A 4 23.95 56.85 24.29
C PRO A 4 23.07 56.34 23.13
N LEU A 5 23.40 55.16 22.60
CA LEU A 5 22.66 54.49 21.52
C LEU A 5 21.69 53.47 22.10
N GLY A 6 20.46 53.54 21.57
CA GLY A 6 19.25 52.92 22.08
C GLY A 6 19.11 51.41 21.91
N CYS A 7 18.28 50.86 22.79
CA CYS A 7 17.68 49.53 22.73
C CYS A 7 16.81 49.37 21.47
N ARG A 8 17.01 48.27 20.72
CA ARG A 8 16.14 47.84 19.63
C ARG A 8 15.02 46.94 20.17
N GLY A 9 13.78 47.33 19.88
CA GLY A 9 12.58 46.52 20.09
C GLY A 9 12.47 45.33 19.13
N ALA A 10 11.80 44.30 19.61
CA ALA A 10 11.52 43.03 18.93
C ALA A 10 10.66 43.23 17.66
N ARG A 11 11.07 42.56 16.56
CA ARG A 11 10.25 42.34 15.36
C ARG A 11 9.78 40.89 15.35
N GLY A 12 8.47 40.69 15.19
CA GLY A 12 7.86 39.37 15.01
C GLY A 12 8.26 38.71 13.68
N PRO A 13 8.00 37.39 13.54
CA PRO A 13 8.43 36.61 12.38
C PRO A 13 7.62 36.98 11.12
N PRO A 14 8.22 36.87 9.92
CA PRO A 14 7.57 37.22 8.67
C PRO A 14 6.54 36.16 8.24
N PRO A 15 5.55 36.53 7.40
CA PRO A 15 4.53 35.60 6.93
C PRO A 15 5.10 34.55 5.96
N HIS A 16 4.64 33.31 6.11
CA HIS A 16 4.92 32.20 5.21
C HIS A 16 4.39 32.51 3.80
N LEU A 17 5.29 32.58 2.82
CA LEU A 17 4.93 32.55 1.40
C LEU A 17 4.30 31.19 1.06
N GLN A 18 3.03 31.20 0.67
CA GLN A 18 2.40 30.11 -0.07
C GLN A 18 3.12 29.96 -1.42
N ALA A 19 3.88 28.88 -1.59
CA ALA A 19 4.35 28.48 -2.91
C ALA A 19 3.15 27.94 -3.71
N ALA A 20 2.70 28.73 -4.68
CA ALA A 20 1.65 28.34 -5.62
C ALA A 20 2.14 27.15 -6.47
N CYS A 21 1.43 26.03 -6.38
CA CYS A 21 1.64 24.85 -7.24
C CYS A 21 1.11 25.15 -8.64
N VAL A 22 2.02 25.37 -9.61
CA VAL A 22 1.68 25.50 -11.03
C VAL A 22 2.15 24.24 -11.74
N LEU A 23 1.24 23.28 -11.90
CA LEU A 23 1.38 22.18 -12.84
C LEU A 23 0.06 22.01 -13.58
N ASN A 24 0.19 21.88 -14.91
CA ASN A 24 -0.83 21.63 -15.94
C ASN A 24 -1.44 22.91 -16.56
N GLN A 25 -0.71 23.48 -17.52
CA GLN A 25 -1.32 24.22 -18.62
C GLN A 25 -1.55 23.27 -19.80
N ALA A 26 -2.76 23.35 -20.36
CA ALA A 26 -3.24 22.54 -21.46
C ALA A 26 -2.53 22.89 -22.79
N SER A 27 -2.25 21.87 -23.60
CA SER A 27 -1.87 22.04 -25.01
C SER A 27 -3.10 21.82 -25.89
N SER A 28 -3.80 22.90 -26.22
CA SER A 28 -4.74 22.98 -27.34
C SER A 28 -3.96 23.40 -28.59
N ASN A 29 -3.98 22.61 -29.66
CA ASN A 29 -3.76 23.08 -31.04
C ASN A 29 -4.33 22.05 -32.02
N LEU A 30 -5.59 22.29 -32.43
CA LEU A 30 -6.16 21.80 -33.68
C LEU A 30 -5.87 22.86 -34.75
N SER A 31 -5.31 22.46 -35.89
CA SER A 31 -5.26 23.29 -37.09
C SER A 31 -5.81 22.51 -38.28
N GLU A 32 -7.00 22.90 -38.73
CA GLU A 32 -7.51 22.64 -40.07
C GLU A 32 -6.72 23.50 -41.08
N VAL A 33 -6.28 22.91 -42.20
CA VAL A 33 -6.14 23.60 -43.50
C VAL A 33 -6.41 22.59 -44.61
N GLY A 34 -7.37 22.89 -45.49
CA GLY A 34 -7.67 22.14 -46.71
C GLY A 34 -6.88 22.62 -47.93
N GLY A 35 -7.00 21.87 -49.05
CA GLY A 35 -6.67 22.37 -50.40
C GLY A 35 -5.99 21.39 -51.38
N ASP A 36 -6.82 20.65 -52.12
CA ASP A 36 -6.83 20.38 -53.58
C ASP A 36 -5.65 19.76 -54.40
N ARG A 37 -6.01 18.72 -55.21
CA ARG A 37 -5.55 18.25 -56.56
C ARG A 37 -4.09 17.75 -56.76
N SER A 38 -3.73 16.73 -57.59
CA SER A 38 -4.41 15.79 -58.51
C SER A 38 -3.37 14.85 -59.21
N TYR A 39 -3.81 13.66 -59.69
CA TYR A 39 -3.21 12.72 -60.70
C TYR A 39 -1.93 11.94 -60.32
N HIS A 40 -1.65 10.67 -60.67
CA HIS A 40 -2.24 9.61 -61.52
C HIS A 40 -1.58 8.26 -61.12
N GLY A 41 -2.24 7.10 -61.34
CA GLY A 41 -1.55 5.81 -61.53
C GLY A 41 -2.19 4.59 -60.85
N GLU A 42 -3.03 3.87 -61.59
CA GLU A 42 -3.64 2.57 -61.23
C GLU A 42 -2.61 1.44 -61.06
N VAL A 43 -2.81 0.55 -60.07
CA VAL A 43 -2.72 -0.92 -60.25
C VAL A 43 -3.67 -1.59 -59.25
N LEU A 44 -4.70 -2.28 -59.74
CA LEU A 44 -5.56 -3.18 -58.97
C LEU A 44 -4.77 -4.42 -58.48
N LYS A 45 -4.79 -4.70 -57.17
CA LYS A 45 -4.65 -6.07 -56.64
C LYS A 45 -5.54 -6.27 -55.40
N HIS A 46 -6.45 -7.24 -55.53
CA HIS A 46 -7.21 -8.01 -54.54
C HIS A 46 -7.34 -7.49 -53.10
N ILE A 47 -8.58 -7.19 -52.72
CA ILE A 47 -9.05 -6.97 -51.35
C ILE A 47 -9.07 -8.32 -50.61
N SER A 48 -8.18 -8.49 -49.64
CA SER A 48 -8.37 -9.42 -48.52
C SER A 48 -8.50 -8.61 -47.25
N ALA A 49 -9.56 -8.87 -46.48
CA ALA A 49 -9.85 -8.20 -45.22
C ALA A 49 -8.66 -8.29 -44.24
N PRO A 50 -8.34 -7.22 -43.49
CA PRO A 50 -7.32 -7.30 -42.45
C PRO A 50 -7.82 -8.23 -41.31
N PRO A 51 -6.94 -9.04 -40.71
CA PRO A 51 -7.29 -9.84 -39.54
C PRO A 51 -7.61 -8.91 -38.36
N PRO A 52 -8.44 -9.36 -37.40
CA PRO A 52 -8.75 -8.56 -36.21
C PRO A 52 -7.46 -8.30 -35.43
N CYS A 53 -7.24 -7.03 -35.05
CA CYS A 53 -6.16 -6.62 -34.17
C CYS A 53 -6.12 -7.53 -32.94
N SER A 54 -5.05 -8.31 -32.81
CA SER A 54 -4.78 -9.06 -31.59
C SER A 54 -4.54 -8.05 -30.47
N ALA A 55 -5.47 -7.96 -29.52
CA ALA A 55 -5.22 -7.29 -28.25
C ALA A 55 -3.90 -7.81 -27.69
N ALA A 56 -2.93 -6.92 -27.46
CA ALA A 56 -1.71 -7.27 -26.76
C ALA A 56 -2.14 -7.87 -25.42
N ARG A 57 -1.94 -9.19 -25.26
CA ARG A 57 -2.35 -9.90 -24.04
C ARG A 57 -1.41 -9.42 -22.94
N THR A 58 -1.84 -8.43 -22.18
CA THR A 58 -1.15 -7.94 -20.97
C THR A 58 -0.87 -9.15 -20.10
N CYS A 59 0.41 -9.41 -19.81
CA CYS A 59 0.81 -10.57 -19.02
C CYS A 59 0.20 -10.45 -17.61
N ARG A 60 -0.56 -11.47 -17.18
CA ARG A 60 -1.18 -11.52 -15.84
C ARG A 60 -0.28 -12.18 -14.79
N ASN A 61 0.97 -12.47 -15.13
CA ASN A 61 1.96 -12.98 -14.19
C ASN A 61 2.80 -11.80 -13.69
N PHE A 62 2.83 -11.60 -12.37
CA PHE A 62 3.56 -10.50 -11.75
C PHE A 62 5.01 -10.48 -12.24
N TRP A 63 5.77 -11.57 -12.07
CA TRP A 63 7.20 -11.63 -12.40
C TRP A 63 7.54 -11.43 -13.88
N SER A 64 6.57 -11.57 -14.77
CA SER A 64 6.77 -11.42 -16.22
C SER A 64 6.23 -10.09 -16.76
N ALA A 65 5.56 -9.27 -15.94
CA ALA A 65 4.99 -7.99 -16.36
C ALA A 65 6.06 -6.91 -16.65
N GLY A 66 7.34 -7.18 -16.40
CA GLY A 66 8.47 -6.26 -16.67
C GLY A 66 9.21 -6.48 -18.00
N ASP A 67 9.04 -7.64 -18.63
CA ASP A 67 9.80 -8.06 -19.82
C ASP A 67 9.04 -7.69 -21.10
N TYR A 68 9.41 -6.55 -21.70
CA TYR A 68 8.95 -6.18 -23.04
C TYR A 68 10.15 -5.80 -23.89
N ASP A 69 10.26 -6.42 -25.06
CA ASP A 69 11.24 -6.08 -26.09
C ASP A 69 11.09 -4.63 -26.52
N ALA A 70 12.21 -3.94 -26.64
CA ALA A 70 12.29 -2.56 -27.08
C ALA A 70 11.99 -2.47 -28.58
N GLU A 71 10.71 -2.54 -28.98
CA GLU A 71 10.35 -2.21 -30.36
C GLU A 71 10.37 -0.70 -30.62
N VAL A 72 10.94 -0.37 -31.77
CA VAL A 72 11.40 0.94 -32.23
C VAL A 72 10.21 1.85 -32.55
N GLY A 73 9.88 2.78 -31.64
CA GLY A 73 8.89 3.85 -31.87
C GLY A 73 9.55 5.19 -32.21
N LEU A 74 9.16 5.79 -33.34
CA LEU A 74 9.74 7.02 -33.92
C LEU A 74 9.91 8.18 -32.92
N SER A 75 11.08 8.82 -33.02
CA SER A 75 11.46 10.03 -32.29
C SER A 75 10.59 11.24 -32.67
N THR A 76 9.80 11.74 -31.73
CA THR A 76 9.26 13.11 -31.75
C THR A 76 10.14 14.01 -30.89
N ARG A 77 10.74 15.04 -31.53
CA ARG A 77 11.60 16.06 -30.90
C ARG A 77 10.84 16.81 -29.80
N GLN A 78 11.38 16.81 -28.59
CA GLN A 78 10.92 17.65 -27.47
C GLN A 78 11.41 19.11 -27.63
N PRO A 79 10.59 20.13 -27.29
CA PRO A 79 11.06 21.51 -27.17
C PRO A 79 11.92 21.69 -25.91
N GLN A 80 12.98 22.49 -26.03
CA GLN A 80 13.87 22.85 -24.93
C GLN A 80 13.22 23.91 -24.02
N SER A 81 12.67 23.48 -22.89
CA SER A 81 12.65 24.29 -21.66
C SER A 81 13.03 23.39 -20.49
N VAL A 82 14.27 23.54 -20.03
CA VAL A 82 14.83 22.67 -18.98
C VAL A 82 14.20 23.04 -17.64
N GLN A 83 13.28 22.20 -17.19
CA GLN A 83 13.00 22.03 -15.78
C GLN A 83 13.20 20.54 -15.52
N ASN A 84 14.34 20.17 -14.94
CA ASN A 84 14.70 18.78 -14.66
C ASN A 84 13.60 18.16 -13.78
N ARG A 85 12.65 17.45 -14.40
CA ARG A 85 11.63 16.67 -13.70
C ARG A 85 12.09 15.22 -13.73
N MET A 86 12.12 14.59 -12.56
CA MET A 86 12.34 13.16 -12.48
C MET A 86 11.06 12.47 -12.95
N CYS A 87 11.15 11.90 -14.15
CA CYS A 87 10.08 11.15 -14.78
C CYS A 87 10.12 9.70 -14.28
N VAL A 88 9.06 9.25 -13.62
CA VAL A 88 8.95 7.85 -13.18
C VAL A 88 8.28 7.07 -14.30
N HIS A 89 9.05 6.21 -14.97
CA HIS A 89 8.51 5.35 -16.02
C HIS A 89 7.53 4.32 -15.43
N PRO A 90 6.41 3.97 -16.09
CA PRO A 90 5.44 3.00 -15.55
C PRO A 90 6.03 1.65 -15.13
N LYS A 91 7.10 1.18 -15.79
CA LYS A 91 7.86 -0.02 -15.38
C LYS A 91 8.34 0.04 -13.92
N PHE A 92 8.60 1.23 -13.38
CA PHE A 92 9.01 1.40 -11.99
C PHE A 92 7.93 0.97 -10.99
N LEU A 93 6.64 1.10 -11.32
CA LEU A 93 5.56 0.63 -10.45
C LEU A 93 5.69 -0.88 -10.19
N HIS A 94 6.01 -1.62 -11.24
CA HIS A 94 6.24 -3.05 -11.16
C HIS A 94 7.56 -3.37 -10.43
N SER A 95 8.68 -2.74 -10.83
CA SER A 95 9.98 -2.97 -10.18
C SER A 95 9.96 -2.67 -8.68
N ASN A 96 9.26 -1.61 -8.25
CA ASN A 96 9.15 -1.24 -6.85
C ASN A 96 8.32 -2.27 -6.05
N ALA A 97 7.28 -2.82 -6.66
CA ALA A 97 6.43 -3.86 -6.06
C ALA A 97 7.18 -5.18 -5.77
N THR A 98 8.31 -5.44 -6.43
CA THR A 98 9.13 -6.67 -6.22
C THR A 98 9.73 -6.75 -4.82
N SER A 99 9.71 -5.66 -4.05
CA SER A 99 10.10 -5.66 -2.63
C SER A 99 9.24 -6.60 -1.78
N HIS A 100 7.96 -6.78 -2.12
CA HIS A 100 7.11 -7.76 -1.47
C HIS A 100 7.22 -9.13 -2.14
N LYS A 101 7.93 -10.05 -1.49
CA LYS A 101 7.97 -11.45 -1.93
C LYS A 101 6.63 -12.16 -1.75
N TRP A 102 5.84 -11.78 -0.74
CA TRP A 102 4.58 -12.42 -0.36
C TRP A 102 3.39 -11.45 -0.45
N PRO A 103 2.22 -11.85 -1.00
CA PRO A 103 1.02 -11.00 -1.10
C PRO A 103 0.52 -10.49 0.24
N PHE A 104 0.58 -11.29 1.30
CA PHE A 104 0.10 -10.88 2.61
C PHE A 104 0.96 -9.79 3.26
N GLY A 105 2.24 -9.66 2.87
CA GLY A 105 3.05 -8.51 3.25
C GLY A 105 2.47 -7.21 2.69
N ALA A 106 2.03 -7.23 1.43
CA ALA A 106 1.36 -6.11 0.79
C ALA A 106 -0.02 -5.81 1.43
N VAL A 107 -0.82 -6.82 1.75
CA VAL A 107 -2.08 -6.61 2.49
C VAL A 107 -1.83 -5.98 3.86
N ALA A 108 -0.79 -6.43 4.57
CA ALA A 108 -0.42 -5.87 5.85
C ALA A 108 0.03 -4.41 5.75
N GLU A 109 0.67 -3.99 4.66
CA GLU A 109 0.99 -2.57 4.42
C GLU A 109 -0.25 -1.69 4.23
N LEU A 110 -1.31 -2.21 3.58
CA LEU A 110 -2.58 -1.49 3.49
C LEU A 110 -3.26 -1.39 4.86
N LEU A 111 -3.18 -2.45 5.66
CA LEU A 111 -3.65 -2.47 7.05
C LEU A 111 -2.90 -1.48 7.94
N ASP A 112 -1.58 -1.38 7.81
CA ASP A 112 -0.76 -0.41 8.54
C ASP A 112 -1.27 1.03 8.33
N ASN A 113 -1.71 1.36 7.10
CA ASN A 113 -2.23 2.69 6.80
C ASN A 113 -3.56 2.98 7.52
N ALA A 114 -4.45 2.00 7.63
CA ALA A 114 -5.69 2.14 8.40
C ALA A 114 -5.43 2.20 9.91
N VAL A 115 -4.42 1.48 10.39
CA VAL A 115 -4.00 1.51 11.80
C VAL A 115 -3.40 2.85 12.19
N ASP A 116 -2.60 3.45 11.30
CA ASP A 116 -2.08 4.81 11.51
C ASP A 116 -3.22 5.83 11.68
N GLU A 117 -4.38 5.60 11.05
CA GLU A 117 -5.58 6.43 11.16
C GLU A 117 -6.36 6.26 12.47
N ILE A 118 -5.97 5.33 13.36
CA ILE A 118 -6.60 5.19 14.69
C ILE A 118 -6.40 6.47 15.50
N GLN A 119 -5.18 7.01 15.51
CA GLN A 119 -4.85 8.20 16.32
C GLN A 119 -5.25 9.51 15.62
N THR A 120 -5.06 9.59 14.30
CA THR A 120 -5.26 10.82 13.52
C THR A 120 -6.68 10.97 13.00
N GLY A 121 -7.30 9.88 12.59
CA GLY A 121 -8.58 9.83 11.89
C GLY A 121 -9.71 9.17 12.67
N GLY A 122 -9.42 8.61 13.86
CA GLY A 122 -10.40 7.92 14.68
C GLY A 122 -10.88 6.59 14.08
N ALA A 123 -10.05 5.93 13.27
CA ALA A 123 -10.40 4.64 12.68
C ALA A 123 -10.78 3.62 13.76
N THR A 124 -11.88 2.91 13.55
CA THR A 124 -12.39 1.87 14.46
C THR A 124 -12.46 0.50 13.80
N ARG A 125 -12.39 0.44 12.48
CA ARG A 125 -12.38 -0.84 11.76
C ARG A 125 -11.70 -0.75 10.41
N ILE A 126 -11.29 -1.91 9.94
CA ILE A 126 -10.90 -2.17 8.58
C ILE A 126 -11.57 -3.45 8.09
N ASN A 127 -12.14 -3.40 6.89
CA ASN A 127 -12.74 -4.52 6.19
C ASN A 127 -11.83 -4.94 5.03
N VAL A 128 -11.52 -6.22 4.94
CA VAL A 128 -10.80 -6.85 3.83
C VAL A 128 -11.73 -7.90 3.22
N ASP A 129 -12.11 -7.73 1.97
CA ASP A 129 -13.10 -8.61 1.34
C ASP A 129 -12.80 -8.88 -0.14
N LYS A 130 -13.55 -9.79 -0.74
CA LYS A 130 -13.64 -10.00 -2.19
C LYS A 130 -14.80 -9.19 -2.74
N VAL A 131 -14.55 -8.48 -3.83
CA VAL A 131 -15.59 -7.92 -4.70
C VAL A 131 -15.43 -8.49 -6.11
N ILE A 132 -16.47 -8.39 -6.92
CA ILE A 132 -16.44 -8.85 -8.31
C ILE A 132 -16.37 -7.63 -9.20
N ASP A 133 -15.41 -7.61 -10.12
CA ASP A 133 -15.38 -6.67 -11.22
C ASP A 133 -16.53 -7.03 -12.19
N HIS A 134 -17.55 -6.18 -12.24
CA HIS A 134 -18.74 -6.42 -13.06
C HIS A 134 -18.47 -6.37 -14.57
N ARG A 135 -17.32 -5.86 -15.01
CA ARG A 135 -16.97 -5.81 -16.45
C ARG A 135 -16.55 -7.15 -17.01
N ASN A 136 -15.77 -7.90 -16.24
CA ASN A 136 -15.12 -9.13 -16.70
C ASN A 136 -15.41 -10.34 -15.79
N GLY A 137 -16.16 -10.16 -14.71
CA GLY A 137 -16.49 -11.19 -13.72
C GLY A 137 -15.31 -11.64 -12.85
N SER A 138 -14.15 -10.99 -12.94
CA SER A 138 -12.95 -11.36 -12.20
C SER A 138 -13.05 -10.89 -10.75
N PRO A 139 -12.48 -11.64 -9.79
CA PRO A 139 -12.41 -11.19 -8.41
C PRO A 139 -11.42 -10.02 -8.28
N ALA A 140 -11.73 -9.14 -7.34
CA ALA A 140 -10.91 -8.02 -6.91
C ALA A 140 -10.86 -7.98 -5.38
N LEU A 141 -9.76 -7.46 -4.84
CA LEU A 141 -9.55 -7.31 -3.41
C LEU A 141 -10.06 -5.94 -2.95
N LEU A 142 -10.97 -5.94 -1.98
CA LEU A 142 -11.46 -4.75 -1.30
C LEU A 142 -10.71 -4.56 0.03
N VAL A 143 -10.21 -3.36 0.27
CA VAL A 143 -9.72 -2.91 1.57
C VAL A 143 -10.41 -1.60 1.91
N GLN A 144 -11.13 -1.54 3.03
CA GLN A 144 -11.92 -0.37 3.41
C GLN A 144 -11.77 -0.07 4.91
N ASP A 145 -11.42 1.16 5.24
CA ASP A 145 -11.36 1.66 6.61
C ASP A 145 -12.34 2.82 6.83
N ASP A 146 -12.63 3.09 8.10
CA ASP A 146 -13.44 4.23 8.56
C ASP A 146 -12.59 5.35 9.20
N GLY A 147 -11.32 5.46 8.80
CA GLY A 147 -10.41 6.52 9.25
C GLY A 147 -10.79 7.91 8.74
N GLY A 148 -9.90 8.90 8.87
CA GLY A 148 -10.19 10.31 8.57
C GLY A 148 -10.33 10.60 7.07
N GLY A 149 -9.93 9.65 6.23
CA GLY A 149 -9.90 9.78 4.78
C GLY A 149 -8.93 10.86 4.30
N MET A 150 -8.91 11.03 2.98
CA MET A 150 -8.01 11.94 2.29
C MET A 150 -8.81 13.06 1.62
N ASP A 151 -8.44 14.30 1.94
CA ASP A 151 -8.90 15.41 1.15
C ASP A 151 -8.32 15.37 -0.28
N PRO A 152 -8.96 16.07 -1.22
CA PRO A 152 -8.36 16.66 -2.38
C PRO A 152 -6.84 16.61 -2.63
N ASP A 153 -6.03 17.21 -1.77
CA ASP A 153 -4.58 17.30 -1.96
C ASP A 153 -3.89 16.07 -1.38
N SER A 154 -4.38 15.58 -0.24
CA SER A 154 -3.89 14.36 0.41
C SER A 154 -3.93 13.14 -0.51
N ILE A 155 -5.00 12.96 -1.30
CA ILE A 155 -5.08 11.83 -2.24
C ILE A 155 -4.04 11.95 -3.36
N ARG A 156 -3.72 13.16 -3.83
CA ARG A 156 -2.70 13.38 -4.86
C ARG A 156 -1.30 13.13 -4.30
N CYS A 157 -1.04 13.53 -3.06
CA CYS A 157 0.18 13.16 -2.35
C CYS A 157 0.28 11.63 -2.19
N CYS A 158 -0.80 10.96 -1.77
CA CYS A 158 -0.86 9.50 -1.68
C CYS A 158 -0.60 8.79 -3.01
N MET A 159 -0.97 9.42 -4.14
CA MET A 159 -0.76 8.90 -5.50
C MET A 159 0.59 9.30 -6.11
N SER A 160 1.29 10.28 -5.54
CA SER A 160 2.63 10.71 -5.95
C SER A 160 3.75 9.97 -5.20
N PHE A 161 4.89 9.72 -5.82
CA PHE A 161 6.05 9.13 -5.14
C PHE A 161 6.69 10.15 -4.17
N GLU A 162 7.30 9.67 -3.08
CA GLU A 162 8.15 10.43 -2.14
C GLU A 162 7.43 11.44 -1.21
N PHE A 163 6.10 11.40 -1.07
CA PHE A 163 5.36 12.25 -0.12
C PHE A 163 4.79 11.45 1.05
N SER A 164 5.10 11.87 2.27
CA SER A 164 4.47 11.40 3.51
C SER A 164 4.44 12.53 4.53
N ASP A 165 3.24 13.01 4.85
CA ASP A 165 3.02 14.04 5.89
C ASP A 165 2.97 13.45 7.31
N LYS A 166 3.09 12.12 7.44
CA LYS A 166 3.09 11.44 8.74
C LYS A 166 4.31 11.87 9.57
N GLN A 167 4.07 12.40 10.76
CA GLN A 167 5.13 12.87 11.64
C GLN A 167 6.13 11.75 11.97
N SER A 168 7.42 12.06 11.88
CA SER A 168 8.50 11.12 12.16
C SER A 168 8.50 10.69 13.62
N GLY A 169 7.93 9.52 13.92
CA GLY A 169 8.04 8.94 15.25
C GLY A 169 6.98 7.91 15.62
N SER A 170 5.70 8.19 15.35
CA SER A 170 4.57 7.39 15.86
C SER A 170 3.90 6.47 14.85
N SER A 171 3.98 6.77 13.55
CA SER A 171 3.35 5.98 12.49
C SER A 171 4.19 4.79 12.04
N ILE A 172 3.50 3.74 11.58
CA ILE A 172 4.08 2.58 10.91
C ILE A 172 4.51 2.97 9.48
N GLY A 173 3.69 3.76 8.78
CA GLY A 173 4.03 4.33 7.47
C GLY A 173 4.97 5.52 7.58
N GLN A 174 6.16 5.44 6.97
CA GLN A 174 7.16 6.52 6.99
C GLN A 174 7.68 6.93 5.61
N TYR A 175 7.57 6.04 4.61
CA TYR A 175 8.29 6.18 3.34
C TYR A 175 7.43 6.68 2.17
N GLY A 176 6.12 6.89 2.36
CA GLY A 176 5.22 7.36 1.28
C GLY A 176 5.03 6.39 0.10
N ASN A 177 5.61 5.18 0.16
CA ASN A 177 5.59 4.20 -0.93
C ASN A 177 4.69 2.98 -0.67
N GLY A 178 4.35 2.70 0.59
CA GLY A 178 3.66 1.46 0.99
C GLY A 178 2.37 1.19 0.21
N PHE A 179 1.52 2.20 0.02
CA PHE A 179 0.29 2.07 -0.79
C PHE A 179 0.60 1.61 -2.23
N LYS A 180 1.50 2.29 -2.94
CA LYS A 180 1.78 2.00 -4.36
C LYS A 180 2.38 0.62 -4.52
N THR A 181 3.40 0.32 -3.71
CA THR A 181 4.11 -0.96 -3.70
C THR A 181 3.16 -2.10 -3.42
N SER A 182 2.29 -1.96 -2.40
CA SER A 182 1.34 -3.01 -2.02
C SER A 182 0.26 -3.22 -3.07
N THR A 183 -0.38 -2.16 -3.56
CA THR A 183 -1.42 -2.31 -4.59
C THR A 183 -0.87 -2.91 -5.88
N MET A 184 0.31 -2.48 -6.32
CA MET A 184 0.95 -2.99 -7.54
C MET A 184 1.49 -4.42 -7.36
N ARG A 185 1.77 -4.85 -6.11
CA ARG A 185 2.09 -6.26 -5.82
C ARG A 185 0.87 -7.16 -5.84
N LEU A 186 -0.31 -6.63 -5.51
CA LEU A 186 -1.55 -7.41 -5.38
C LEU A 186 -2.30 -7.54 -6.72
N GLY A 187 -2.28 -6.50 -7.54
CA GLY A 187 -2.84 -6.51 -8.89
C GLY A 187 -2.22 -5.46 -9.79
N ALA A 188 -2.56 -5.50 -11.08
CA ALA A 188 -2.08 -4.52 -12.04
C ALA A 188 -2.70 -3.14 -11.82
N ASP A 189 -3.91 -3.08 -11.25
CA ASP A 189 -4.68 -1.85 -11.18
C ASP A 189 -5.36 -1.68 -9.82
N ALA A 190 -5.43 -0.45 -9.33
CA ALA A 190 -6.12 -0.11 -8.09
C ALA A 190 -6.87 1.21 -8.23
N ILE A 191 -8.11 1.23 -7.74
CA ILE A 191 -8.94 2.43 -7.61
C ILE A 191 -9.17 2.73 -6.13
N VAL A 192 -9.06 4.01 -5.78
CA VAL A 192 -9.19 4.51 -4.41
C VAL A 192 -10.33 5.51 -4.36
N PHE A 193 -11.27 5.27 -3.47
CA PHE A 193 -12.31 6.19 -3.08
C PHE A 193 -11.97 6.68 -1.67
N SER A 194 -11.94 7.98 -1.46
CA SER A 194 -11.71 8.52 -0.13
C SER A 194 -12.65 9.68 0.15
N ARG A 195 -13.24 9.66 1.34
CA ARG A 195 -14.13 10.69 1.84
C ARG A 195 -13.51 11.30 3.07
N SER A 196 -13.37 12.62 3.07
CA SER A 196 -12.79 13.35 4.20
C SER A 196 -13.62 14.57 4.53
N THR A 197 -13.75 14.85 5.83
CA THR A 197 -14.37 16.06 6.34
C THR A 197 -13.29 16.89 7.04
N LYS A 198 -12.80 17.92 6.36
CA LYS A 198 -11.81 18.86 6.93
C LYS A 198 -12.39 20.26 6.93
N SER A 199 -12.24 20.97 8.05
CA SER A 199 -12.68 22.36 8.22
C SER A 199 -14.15 22.62 7.82
N GLY A 200 -15.03 21.63 8.04
CA GLY A 200 -16.46 21.71 7.70
C GLY A 200 -16.79 21.43 6.22
N GLU A 201 -15.81 21.16 5.37
CA GLU A 201 -16.04 20.75 3.98
C GLU A 201 -15.97 19.23 3.84
N LEU A 202 -17.06 18.62 3.36
CA LEU A 202 -17.10 17.21 2.98
C LEU A 202 -16.64 17.06 1.54
N THR A 203 -15.55 16.33 1.35
CA THR A 203 -14.95 16.05 0.05
C THR A 203 -14.92 14.57 -0.24
N GLN A 204 -15.06 14.23 -1.51
CA GLN A 204 -14.97 12.87 -2.01
C GLN A 204 -14.02 12.86 -3.20
N SER A 205 -13.00 12.02 -3.17
CA SER A 205 -12.01 11.95 -4.22
C SER A 205 -11.90 10.51 -4.72
N ILE A 206 -11.72 10.36 -6.03
CA ILE A 206 -11.51 9.08 -6.69
C ILE A 206 -10.20 9.16 -7.46
N GLY A 207 -9.26 8.26 -7.19
CA GLY A 207 -8.00 8.15 -7.91
C GLY A 207 -7.80 6.74 -8.45
N LEU A 208 -7.24 6.62 -9.65
CA LEU A 208 -6.95 5.33 -10.29
C LEU A 208 -5.46 5.21 -10.59
N LEU A 209 -4.80 4.27 -9.92
CA LEU A 209 -3.44 3.83 -10.21
C LEU A 209 -3.52 2.57 -11.07
N SER A 210 -3.40 2.71 -12.39
CA SER A 210 -3.59 1.60 -13.32
C SER A 210 -2.36 1.37 -14.18
N TYR A 211 -1.66 0.25 -13.95
CA TYR A 211 -0.55 -0.18 -14.80
C TYR A 211 -1.05 -0.49 -16.21
N THR A 212 -2.24 -1.11 -16.33
CA THR A 212 -2.86 -1.46 -17.61
C THR A 212 -3.09 -0.21 -18.47
N PHE A 213 -3.70 0.84 -17.92
CA PHE A 213 -3.88 2.12 -18.59
C PHE A 213 -2.56 2.72 -19.07
N LEU A 214 -1.54 2.74 -18.22
CA LEU A 214 -0.25 3.35 -18.54
C LEU A 214 0.45 2.62 -19.69
N VAL A 215 0.43 1.29 -19.67
CA VAL A 215 1.09 0.46 -20.69
C VAL A 215 0.31 0.48 -22.00
N GLU A 216 -1.00 0.23 -21.98
CA GLU A 216 -1.80 0.14 -23.20
C GLU A 216 -1.91 1.48 -23.93
N THR A 217 -1.77 2.60 -23.23
CA THR A 217 -1.72 3.93 -23.87
C THR A 217 -0.30 4.43 -24.16
N GLY A 218 0.73 3.62 -23.87
CA GLY A 218 2.13 3.94 -24.17
C GLY A 218 2.66 5.15 -23.39
N GLN A 219 2.20 5.37 -22.16
CA GLN A 219 2.65 6.48 -21.33
C GLN A 219 4.14 6.32 -20.99
N LYS A 220 4.89 7.42 -21.10
CA LYS A 220 6.30 7.48 -20.71
C LYS A 220 6.49 7.82 -19.23
N ASP A 221 5.45 8.39 -18.62
CA ASP A 221 5.41 8.85 -17.24
C ASP A 221 4.21 8.25 -16.51
N VAL A 222 4.33 8.02 -15.20
CA VAL A 222 3.19 7.65 -14.36
C VAL A 222 2.22 8.83 -14.25
N VAL A 223 1.05 8.68 -14.89
CA VAL A 223 -0.08 9.61 -14.81
C VAL A 223 -1.22 8.96 -14.03
N VAL A 224 -1.73 9.65 -13.01
CA VAL A 224 -2.82 9.15 -12.17
C VAL A 224 -4.06 10.04 -12.36
N PRO A 225 -5.11 9.57 -13.05
CA PRO A 225 -6.37 10.31 -13.13
C PRO A 225 -7.04 10.38 -11.75
N VAL A 226 -7.36 11.61 -11.34
CA VAL A 226 -8.07 11.90 -10.09
C VAL A 226 -9.22 12.85 -10.36
N VAL A 227 -10.39 12.55 -9.80
CA VAL A 227 -11.58 13.42 -9.82
C VAL A 227 -12.03 13.69 -8.38
N ASP A 228 -12.55 14.88 -8.15
CA ASP A 228 -12.98 15.30 -6.82
C ASP A 228 -14.40 15.84 -6.86
N TYR A 229 -15.10 15.69 -5.75
CA TYR A 229 -16.44 16.18 -5.53
C TYR A 229 -16.52 16.89 -4.18
N LYS A 230 -17.33 17.95 -4.14
CA LYS A 230 -17.72 18.60 -2.90
C LYS A 230 -19.16 18.23 -2.58
N CYS A 231 -19.39 17.73 -1.38
CA CYS A 231 -20.72 17.43 -0.87
C CYS A 231 -21.18 18.56 0.05
N ASN A 232 -22.37 19.07 -0.20
CA ASN A 232 -23.02 19.96 0.73
C ASN A 232 -23.68 19.12 1.84
N LEU A 233 -23.18 19.25 3.07
CA LEU A 233 -23.69 18.51 4.23
C LEU A 233 -25.15 18.81 4.56
N PHE A 234 -25.65 20.01 4.25
CA PHE A 234 -27.02 20.42 4.56
C PHE A 234 -28.03 19.96 3.51
N THR A 235 -27.63 19.93 2.23
CA THR A 235 -28.55 19.59 1.13
C THR A 235 -28.33 18.17 0.58
N GLY A 236 -27.27 17.48 1.01
CA GLY A 236 -26.87 16.18 0.47
C GLY A 236 -26.42 16.23 -1.00
N GLN A 237 -26.35 17.42 -1.61
CA GLN A 237 -25.98 17.55 -3.01
C GLN A 237 -24.47 17.41 -3.20
N THR A 238 -24.08 16.48 -4.05
CA THR A 238 -22.71 16.32 -4.53
C THR A 238 -22.50 17.13 -5.82
N LYS A 239 -21.45 17.95 -5.85
CA LYS A 239 -21.06 18.74 -7.03
C LYS A 239 -19.65 18.38 -7.45
N ARG A 240 -19.43 18.23 -8.77
CA ARG A 240 -18.11 18.05 -9.37
C ARG A 240 -17.19 19.21 -8.98
N PHE A 241 -16.04 18.92 -8.39
CA PHE A 241 -15.07 19.91 -7.98
C PHE A 241 -13.96 20.04 -9.03
N LYS A 242 -14.13 21.02 -9.92
CA LYS A 242 -13.33 21.19 -11.14
C LYS A 242 -12.08 22.07 -10.90
N ARG A 243 -11.12 21.58 -10.12
CA ARG A 243 -9.92 22.37 -9.73
C ARG A 243 -9.09 22.90 -10.89
N HIS A 244 -8.85 22.06 -11.90
CA HIS A 244 -8.05 22.41 -13.08
C HIS A 244 -8.93 22.65 -14.32
N GLY A 245 -10.19 23.04 -14.10
CA GLY A 245 -11.16 23.28 -15.16
C GLY A 245 -12.00 22.06 -15.55
N PRO A 246 -13.09 22.29 -16.32
CA PRO A 246 -14.05 21.25 -16.69
C PRO A 246 -13.48 20.20 -17.64
N GLU A 247 -12.57 20.57 -18.54
CA GLU A 247 -11.97 19.66 -19.51
C GLU A 247 -11.09 18.61 -18.84
N HIS A 248 -10.23 19.05 -17.91
CA HIS A 248 -9.37 18.14 -17.14
C HIS A 248 -10.20 17.16 -16.30
N PHE A 249 -11.27 17.65 -15.64
CA PHE A 249 -12.19 16.79 -14.91
C PHE A 249 -12.83 15.74 -15.84
N SER A 250 -13.33 16.17 -17.00
CA SER A 250 -14.00 15.28 -17.96
C SER A 250 -13.05 14.26 -18.56
N SER A 251 -11.81 14.66 -18.84
CA SER A 251 -10.74 13.77 -19.28
C SER A 251 -10.44 12.70 -18.23
N ASN A 252 -10.16 13.09 -16.97
CA ASN A 252 -9.89 12.14 -15.88
C ASN A 252 -11.07 11.20 -15.62
N LEU A 253 -12.30 11.73 -15.64
CA LEU A 253 -13.50 10.92 -15.51
C LEU A 253 -13.59 9.92 -16.68
N SER A 254 -13.33 10.33 -17.92
CA SER A 254 -13.37 9.41 -19.06
C SER A 254 -12.33 8.27 -18.93
N VAL A 255 -11.16 8.54 -18.36
CA VAL A 255 -10.15 7.50 -18.07
C VAL A 255 -10.66 6.56 -16.98
N LEU A 256 -11.21 7.08 -15.88
CA LEU A 256 -11.82 6.26 -14.81
C LEU A 256 -12.92 5.35 -15.36
N LEU A 257 -13.83 5.90 -16.15
CA LEU A 257 -14.95 5.17 -16.76
C LEU A 257 -14.52 4.23 -17.89
N LYS A 258 -13.28 4.32 -18.38
CA LYS A 258 -12.76 3.40 -19.40
C LYS A 258 -11.96 2.26 -18.77
N TRP A 259 -11.16 2.55 -17.74
CA TRP A 259 -10.12 1.65 -17.23
C TRP A 259 -10.37 1.10 -15.82
N SER A 260 -11.35 1.63 -15.08
CA SER A 260 -11.76 1.05 -13.78
C SER A 260 -12.87 0.00 -13.95
N PRO A 261 -13.21 -0.76 -12.90
CA PRO A 261 -14.37 -1.68 -12.92
C PRO A 261 -15.74 -1.02 -13.13
N PHE A 262 -15.83 0.32 -13.08
CA PHE A 262 -17.09 1.06 -13.10
C PHE A 262 -17.31 1.75 -14.45
N LEU A 263 -18.51 1.63 -15.02
CA LEU A 263 -18.87 2.09 -16.35
C LEU A 263 -19.51 3.49 -16.34
N THR A 264 -20.11 3.88 -15.22
CA THR A 264 -20.82 5.16 -15.09
C THR A 264 -20.35 5.98 -13.88
N GLU A 265 -20.59 7.30 -13.92
CA GLU A 265 -20.29 8.16 -12.77
C GLU A 265 -21.18 7.79 -11.58
N GLU A 266 -22.43 7.36 -11.82
CA GLU A 266 -23.35 6.90 -10.80
C GLU A 266 -22.81 5.68 -10.04
N GLU A 267 -22.25 4.69 -10.75
CA GLU A 267 -21.59 3.52 -10.14
C GLU A 267 -20.37 3.93 -9.30
N LEU A 268 -19.55 4.87 -9.79
CA LEU A 268 -18.45 5.43 -9.02
C LEU A 268 -18.95 6.11 -7.74
N MET A 269 -20.04 6.88 -7.83
CA MET A 269 -20.60 7.58 -6.67
C MET A 269 -21.24 6.62 -5.66
N GLN A 270 -21.81 5.50 -6.11
CA GLN A 270 -22.40 4.49 -5.24
C GLN A 270 -21.37 3.86 -4.27
N ASN A 271 -20.10 3.81 -4.66
CA ASN A 271 -19.01 3.30 -3.80
C ASN A 271 -18.71 4.15 -2.56
N PHE A 272 -19.30 5.34 -2.44
CA PHE A 272 -19.18 6.14 -1.21
C PHE A 272 -20.33 5.91 -0.22
N THR A 273 -21.35 5.13 -0.58
CA THR A 273 -22.53 4.93 0.28
C THR A 273 -22.18 4.16 1.56
N ASP A 274 -21.23 3.23 1.48
CA ASP A 274 -20.80 2.35 2.58
C ASP A 274 -19.55 2.82 3.33
N ILE A 275 -18.89 3.89 2.88
CA ILE A 275 -17.70 4.46 3.54
C ILE A 275 -18.06 5.17 4.87
N GLY A 276 -19.28 5.71 5.00
CA GLY A 276 -19.65 6.52 6.16
C GLY A 276 -19.20 7.98 6.04
N PRO A 277 -19.15 8.78 7.13
CA PRO A 277 -18.86 10.22 7.06
C PRO A 277 -17.42 10.55 6.64
N HIS A 278 -16.50 9.64 6.90
CA HIS A 278 -15.09 9.68 6.51
C HIS A 278 -14.58 8.25 6.37
N GLY A 279 -13.52 8.07 5.59
CA GLY A 279 -12.88 6.77 5.39
C GLY A 279 -12.28 6.61 4.01
N THR A 280 -11.62 5.47 3.79
CA THR A 280 -11.00 5.14 2.51
C THR A 280 -11.41 3.74 2.08
N LYS A 281 -11.65 3.57 0.79
CA LYS A 281 -11.99 2.31 0.14
C LYS A 281 -11.08 2.10 -1.06
N ILE A 282 -10.33 1.01 -1.04
CA ILE A 282 -9.36 0.63 -2.06
C ILE A 282 -9.87 -0.66 -2.71
N ILE A 283 -9.95 -0.68 -4.03
CA ILE A 283 -10.27 -1.88 -4.80
C ILE A 283 -9.08 -2.16 -5.69
N VAL A 284 -8.39 -3.26 -5.44
CA VAL A 284 -7.31 -3.78 -6.28
C VAL A 284 -7.89 -4.83 -7.21
N PHE A 285 -7.77 -4.62 -8.51
CA PHE A 285 -8.35 -5.46 -9.55
C PHE A 285 -7.28 -5.83 -10.59
N ASN A 286 -7.64 -6.72 -11.53
CA ASN A 286 -6.64 -7.41 -12.36
C ASN A 286 -5.55 -8.04 -11.49
N LEU A 287 -5.99 -8.84 -10.51
CA LEU A 287 -5.12 -9.54 -9.56
C LEU A 287 -4.15 -10.47 -10.29
N TRP A 288 -2.95 -10.60 -9.74
CA TRP A 288 -1.89 -11.40 -10.35
C TRP A 288 -2.17 -12.90 -10.28
N SER A 289 -1.71 -13.59 -11.31
CA SER A 289 -1.74 -15.05 -11.43
C SER A 289 -0.36 -15.65 -11.15
N ASN A 290 -0.35 -16.88 -10.67
CA ASN A 290 0.84 -17.72 -10.54
C ASN A 290 1.26 -18.30 -11.89
N ASP A 291 2.36 -19.07 -11.90
CA ASP A 291 2.91 -19.66 -13.13
C ASP A 291 1.95 -20.64 -13.82
N ASP A 292 0.99 -21.20 -13.07
CA ASP A 292 -0.06 -22.08 -13.60
C ASP A 292 -1.25 -21.31 -14.21
N GLY A 293 -1.22 -19.97 -14.18
CA GLY A 293 -2.30 -19.10 -14.67
C GLY A 293 -3.49 -18.99 -13.72
N ASN A 294 -3.38 -19.48 -12.49
CA ASN A 294 -4.40 -19.31 -11.44
C ASN A 294 -4.10 -18.07 -10.61
N LEU A 295 -5.13 -17.43 -10.04
CA LEU A 295 -4.93 -16.30 -9.14
C LEU A 295 -4.05 -16.69 -7.95
N GLU A 296 -3.10 -15.81 -7.60
CA GLU A 296 -2.23 -16.03 -6.44
C GLU A 296 -3.02 -16.00 -5.13
N LEU A 297 -4.05 -15.12 -5.06
CA LEU A 297 -5.00 -15.08 -3.97
C LEU A 297 -6.18 -16.03 -4.24
N ASP A 298 -6.40 -16.95 -3.31
CA ASP A 298 -7.55 -17.85 -3.29
C ASP A 298 -8.67 -17.29 -2.43
N PHE A 299 -9.83 -17.09 -3.04
CA PHE A 299 -11.03 -16.60 -2.38
C PHE A 299 -12.13 -17.65 -2.23
N ASP A 300 -11.93 -18.84 -2.81
CA ASP A 300 -13.01 -19.80 -3.05
C ASP A 300 -12.93 -21.01 -2.12
N THR A 301 -11.71 -21.46 -1.77
CA THR A 301 -11.54 -22.65 -0.90
C THR A 301 -12.06 -22.43 0.53
N ASN A 302 -11.93 -21.20 1.08
CA ASN A 302 -12.56 -20.82 2.34
C ASN A 302 -13.32 -19.50 2.17
N PRO A 303 -14.65 -19.48 2.31
CA PRO A 303 -15.45 -18.26 2.11
C PRO A 303 -15.20 -17.18 3.18
N GLU A 304 -14.70 -17.55 4.36
CA GLU A 304 -14.41 -16.64 5.48
C GLU A 304 -12.93 -16.18 5.52
N ASP A 305 -12.11 -16.56 4.53
CA ASP A 305 -10.68 -16.26 4.50
C ASP A 305 -10.20 -15.89 3.09
N ILE A 306 -8.94 -15.45 3.01
CA ILE A 306 -8.20 -15.27 1.77
C ILE A 306 -6.89 -16.05 1.93
N MET A 307 -6.61 -16.97 1.01
CA MET A 307 -5.44 -17.83 1.09
C MET A 307 -4.47 -17.59 -0.07
N ILE A 308 -3.23 -18.11 0.03
CA ILE A 308 -2.27 -18.09 -1.09
C ILE A 308 -2.32 -19.44 -1.82
N ARG A 309 -2.54 -19.43 -3.14
CA ARG A 309 -2.46 -20.64 -3.98
C ARG A 309 -1.01 -21.05 -4.21
N GLY A 310 -0.75 -22.36 -4.19
CA GLY A 310 0.55 -22.92 -4.58
C GLY A 310 1.69 -22.70 -3.58
N ALA A 311 1.41 -22.31 -2.34
CA ALA A 311 2.44 -22.25 -1.30
C ALA A 311 3.09 -23.64 -1.11
N PRO A 312 4.44 -23.74 -1.12
CA PRO A 312 5.14 -25.02 -1.23
C PRO A 312 4.79 -25.98 -0.09
N GLU A 313 4.59 -27.26 -0.44
CA GLU A 313 4.42 -28.35 0.51
C GLU A 313 5.75 -28.67 1.21
N GLU A 314 6.20 -27.87 2.16
CA GLU A 314 7.30 -28.30 3.03
C GLU A 314 6.80 -29.41 3.97
N ILE A 315 7.23 -30.64 3.68
CA ILE A 315 6.76 -31.94 4.23
C ILE A 315 6.80 -32.03 5.78
N ASN A 316 7.49 -31.13 6.50
CA ASN A 316 7.83 -31.34 7.91
C ASN A 316 7.17 -30.42 8.97
N ASN A 317 6.29 -29.46 8.64
CA ASN A 317 5.60 -28.66 9.68
C ASN A 317 4.18 -28.24 9.28
N SER A 318 3.19 -29.12 9.51
CA SER A 318 1.76 -28.85 9.25
C SER A 318 1.21 -27.60 9.93
N VAL A 319 1.71 -27.23 11.12
CA VAL A 319 1.23 -26.06 11.89
C VAL A 319 1.76 -24.72 11.36
N LYS A 320 2.96 -24.69 10.74
CA LYS A 320 3.45 -23.49 10.04
C LYS A 320 2.61 -23.18 8.80
N ARG A 321 2.20 -24.21 8.06
CA ARG A 321 1.39 -24.09 6.83
C ARG A 321 0.04 -23.41 7.08
N VAL A 322 -0.65 -23.79 8.16
CA VAL A 322 -1.96 -23.22 8.51
C VAL A 322 -1.82 -21.73 8.86
N ASN A 323 -0.74 -21.32 9.54
CA ASN A 323 -0.55 -19.92 9.93
C ASN A 323 -0.03 -19.01 8.80
N GLU A 324 0.74 -19.53 7.85
CA GLU A 324 1.40 -18.70 6.82
C GLU A 324 0.54 -18.52 5.56
N ASN A 325 -0.31 -19.49 5.23
CA ASN A 325 -1.12 -19.48 4.00
C ASN A 325 -2.50 -18.84 4.17
N HIS A 326 -2.95 -18.64 5.40
CA HIS A 326 -4.24 -18.05 5.73
C HIS A 326 -4.05 -16.59 6.15
N LEU A 327 -4.73 -15.66 5.47
CA LEU A 327 -4.67 -14.26 5.82
C LEU A 327 -5.23 -14.02 7.22
N ALA A 328 -6.31 -14.71 7.61
CA ALA A 328 -6.88 -14.64 8.96
C ALA A 328 -5.83 -14.90 10.05
N ASN A 329 -4.99 -15.92 9.85
CA ASN A 329 -3.96 -16.27 10.83
C ASN A 329 -2.83 -15.25 10.87
N ARG A 330 -2.42 -14.68 9.73
CA ARG A 330 -1.47 -13.56 9.72
C ARG A 330 -2.05 -12.36 10.47
N LEU A 331 -3.26 -11.93 10.12
CA LEU A 331 -3.92 -10.76 10.71
C LEU A 331 -4.11 -10.90 12.23
N ARG A 332 -4.37 -12.11 12.72
CA ARG A 332 -4.52 -12.43 14.14
C ARG A 332 -3.31 -12.06 15.01
N TYR A 333 -2.09 -12.18 14.48
CA TYR A 333 -0.85 -11.90 15.22
C TYR A 333 -0.11 -10.64 14.76
N SER A 334 -0.46 -10.11 13.58
CA SER A 334 0.30 -9.06 12.88
C SER A 334 0.43 -7.75 13.64
N LEU A 335 -0.55 -7.38 14.48
CA LEU A 335 -0.62 -6.06 15.10
C LEU A 335 -1.15 -6.11 16.53
N ARG A 336 -0.54 -5.31 17.42
CA ARG A 336 -1.05 -5.03 18.77
C ARG A 336 -1.94 -3.78 18.73
N LEU A 337 -3.23 -3.99 18.52
CA LEU A 337 -4.20 -2.91 18.31
C LEU A 337 -5.02 -2.63 19.57
N PRO A 338 -5.57 -1.41 19.73
CA PRO A 338 -6.56 -1.12 20.77
C PRO A 338 -7.76 -2.07 20.68
N GLU A 339 -8.36 -2.40 21.83
CA GLU A 339 -9.46 -3.37 21.90
C GLU A 339 -10.66 -3.02 21.01
N TYR A 340 -10.92 -1.72 20.81
CA TYR A 340 -12.03 -1.25 19.99
C TYR A 340 -11.79 -1.37 18.47
N PHE A 341 -10.53 -1.47 18.01
CA PHE A 341 -10.22 -1.44 16.57
C PHE A 341 -10.36 -2.81 15.93
N LYS A 342 -11.33 -2.99 15.02
CA LYS A 342 -11.74 -4.29 14.45
C LYS A 342 -11.15 -4.57 13.08
N ILE A 343 -10.61 -5.76 12.89
CA ILE A 343 -10.26 -6.29 11.56
C ILE A 343 -11.37 -7.25 11.14
N ILE A 344 -12.04 -6.95 10.04
CA ILE A 344 -13.08 -7.78 9.44
C ILE A 344 -12.51 -8.37 8.17
N LEU A 345 -12.51 -9.69 8.06
CA LEU A 345 -12.05 -10.43 6.88
C LEU A 345 -13.22 -11.24 6.34
N ARG A 346 -13.59 -11.03 5.08
CA ARG A 346 -14.70 -11.75 4.42
C ARG A 346 -15.99 -11.74 5.25
N GLY A 347 -16.33 -10.58 5.83
CA GLY A 347 -17.51 -10.40 6.68
C GLY A 347 -17.39 -10.92 8.12
N LYS A 348 -16.26 -11.54 8.51
CA LYS A 348 -16.03 -12.09 9.86
C LYS A 348 -14.98 -11.30 10.62
N GLU A 349 -15.28 -10.94 11.87
CA GLU A 349 -14.26 -10.32 12.74
C GLU A 349 -13.14 -11.32 13.03
N VAL A 350 -11.90 -10.91 12.74
CA VAL A 350 -10.70 -11.69 13.04
C VAL A 350 -10.44 -11.61 14.55
N ALA A 351 -10.46 -12.76 15.21
CA ALA A 351 -10.14 -12.85 16.63
C ALA A 351 -8.70 -12.39 16.87
N ARG A 352 -8.53 -11.34 17.67
CA ARG A 352 -7.22 -10.82 18.08
C ARG A 352 -6.56 -11.82 19.01
N HIS A 353 -5.24 -11.93 18.91
CA HIS A 353 -4.51 -12.83 19.77
C HIS A 353 -3.16 -12.27 20.19
N CYS A 354 -2.95 -12.17 21.50
CA CYS A 354 -1.68 -11.76 22.06
C CYS A 354 -0.84 -13.00 22.33
N VAL A 355 0.29 -13.17 21.64
CA VAL A 355 1.19 -14.33 21.85
C VAL A 355 1.68 -14.41 23.29
N ALA A 356 1.85 -13.27 23.98
CA ALA A 356 2.26 -13.25 25.38
C ALA A 356 1.23 -13.92 26.31
N ALA A 357 -0.05 -14.00 25.92
CA ALA A 357 -1.08 -14.67 26.69
C ALA A 357 -1.01 -16.21 26.60
N ASP A 358 -0.31 -16.76 25.61
CA ASP A 358 -0.09 -18.21 25.48
C ASP A 358 1.14 -18.69 26.26
N LEU A 359 1.88 -17.78 26.90
CA LEU A 359 3.10 -18.11 27.62
C LEU A 359 2.76 -18.71 28.99
N LEU A 360 3.14 -19.97 29.18
CA LEU A 360 3.23 -20.66 30.45
C LEU A 360 4.54 -20.26 31.15
N TYR A 361 4.46 -20.09 32.47
CA TYR A 361 5.58 -19.67 33.33
C TYR A 361 6.30 -18.42 32.78
N PRO A 362 5.57 -17.30 32.55
CA PRO A 362 6.15 -16.13 31.92
C PRO A 362 7.14 -15.43 32.86
N GLU A 363 8.32 -15.12 32.33
CA GLU A 363 9.29 -14.21 32.93
C GLU A 363 9.44 -12.95 32.09
N CYS A 364 9.84 -11.85 32.73
CA CYS A 364 10.07 -10.58 32.05
C CYS A 364 11.55 -10.21 32.20
N ILE A 365 12.28 -10.20 31.09
CA ILE A 365 13.70 -9.87 31.05
C ILE A 365 13.88 -8.52 30.36
N SER A 366 14.53 -7.59 31.03
CA SER A 366 14.86 -6.29 30.45
C SER A 366 16.16 -6.33 29.65
N TYR A 367 16.19 -5.56 28.56
CA TYR A 367 17.38 -5.35 27.73
C TYR A 367 17.56 -3.86 27.47
N ARG A 368 18.76 -3.35 27.74
CA ARG A 368 19.12 -1.94 27.52
C ARG A 368 20.23 -1.85 26.47
N PRO A 369 19.90 -1.78 25.16
CA PRO A 369 20.89 -1.58 24.12
C PRO A 369 21.57 -0.22 24.25
N GLN A 370 22.91 -0.19 24.18
CA GLN A 370 23.64 1.06 23.99
C GLN A 370 23.46 1.54 22.55
N VAL A 371 22.61 2.55 22.37
CA VAL A 371 22.42 3.26 21.10
C VAL A 371 23.34 4.48 21.09
N CYS A 372 24.22 4.60 20.08
CA CYS A 372 25.15 5.72 19.98
C CYS A 372 24.40 7.06 19.91
N GLY A 373 24.58 7.92 20.93
CA GLY A 373 24.10 9.32 20.92
C GLY A 373 22.62 9.55 21.29
N GLY A 374 21.91 8.57 21.85
CA GLY A 374 20.48 8.68 22.20
C GLY A 374 20.14 8.33 23.66
N LYS A 375 18.89 8.59 24.07
CA LYS A 375 18.31 8.18 25.36
C LYS A 375 18.44 6.65 25.53
N GLU A 376 18.72 6.20 26.76
CA GLU A 376 18.63 4.77 27.08
C GLU A 376 17.26 4.23 26.69
N VAL A 377 17.23 3.23 25.80
CA VAL A 377 16.02 2.51 25.44
C VAL A 377 15.98 1.25 26.29
N GLU A 378 14.88 1.01 26.98
CA GLU A 378 14.63 -0.22 27.71
C GLU A 378 13.61 -1.06 26.94
N VAL A 379 13.98 -2.31 26.67
CA VAL A 379 13.17 -3.29 25.96
C VAL A 379 12.77 -4.36 26.95
N LEU A 380 11.48 -4.53 27.18
CA LEU A 380 10.94 -5.61 28.00
C LEU A 380 10.62 -6.80 27.10
N THR A 381 11.18 -7.96 27.44
CA THR A 381 10.93 -9.22 26.75
C THR A 381 10.17 -10.16 27.67
N SER A 382 8.93 -10.50 27.30
CA SER A 382 8.19 -11.56 27.97
C SER A 382 8.58 -12.89 27.36
N ILE A 383 9.15 -13.79 28.15
CA ILE A 383 9.61 -15.11 27.72
C ILE A 383 8.87 -16.19 28.51
N GLY A 384 8.52 -17.30 27.86
CA GLY A 384 7.80 -18.38 28.50
C GLY A 384 7.77 -19.64 27.64
N PHE A 385 7.20 -20.72 28.17
CA PHE A 385 6.86 -21.91 27.37
C PHE A 385 5.53 -21.69 26.65
N LEU A 386 5.44 -22.00 25.36
CA LEU A 386 4.14 -21.96 24.69
C LEU A 386 3.18 -23.00 25.26
N ASN A 387 1.92 -22.62 25.44
CA ASN A 387 0.86 -23.54 25.80
C ASN A 387 0.76 -24.68 24.77
N GLY A 388 0.98 -25.93 25.20
CA GLY A 388 1.09 -27.11 24.34
C GLY A 388 2.53 -27.55 24.00
N ALA A 389 3.55 -26.84 24.48
CA ALA A 389 4.91 -27.37 24.56
C ALA A 389 4.97 -28.57 25.54
N PRO A 390 5.80 -29.60 25.27
CA PRO A 390 6.80 -29.71 24.20
C PRO A 390 6.27 -30.34 22.89
N THR A 391 4.97 -30.65 22.82
CA THR A 391 4.33 -31.33 21.68
C THR A 391 4.29 -30.43 20.44
N ILE A 392 4.17 -29.12 20.63
CA ILE A 392 4.21 -28.13 19.55
C ILE A 392 5.66 -27.85 19.13
N SER A 393 5.94 -27.90 17.83
CA SER A 393 7.27 -27.64 17.25
C SER A 393 7.58 -26.15 17.02
N ILE A 394 6.60 -25.28 17.21
CA ILE A 394 6.72 -23.82 17.10
C ILE A 394 7.36 -23.28 18.38
N HIS A 395 8.38 -22.44 18.23
CA HIS A 395 9.13 -21.79 19.30
C HIS A 395 9.99 -20.67 18.69
N GLY A 396 10.45 -19.73 19.50
CA GLY A 396 11.22 -18.55 19.08
C GLY A 396 10.58 -17.22 19.47
N PHE A 397 11.17 -16.11 19.04
CA PHE A 397 10.75 -14.77 19.44
C PHE A 397 9.83 -14.13 18.41
N ASN A 398 8.74 -13.51 18.88
CA ASN A 398 7.89 -12.64 18.09
C ASN A 398 8.36 -11.20 18.33
N ILE A 399 8.99 -10.63 17.30
CA ILE A 399 9.65 -9.33 17.37
C ILE A 399 8.79 -8.30 16.66
N TYR A 400 8.28 -7.34 17.44
CA TYR A 400 7.46 -6.23 16.98
C TYR A 400 8.30 -4.97 16.78
N HIS A 401 7.79 -4.03 16.00
CA HIS A 401 8.28 -2.66 15.88
C HIS A 401 7.06 -1.75 15.71
N LYS A 402 6.82 -0.84 16.65
CA LYS A 402 5.65 0.05 16.71
C LYS A 402 4.33 -0.72 16.58
N ASN A 403 4.14 -1.70 17.45
CA ASN A 403 3.01 -2.61 17.46
C ASN A 403 2.83 -3.49 16.20
N ARG A 404 3.73 -3.42 15.22
CA ARG A 404 3.72 -4.26 14.00
C ARG A 404 4.66 -5.45 14.14
N LEU A 405 4.14 -6.66 13.94
CA LEU A 405 4.95 -7.89 13.94
C LEU A 405 5.86 -7.93 12.72
N ILE A 406 7.17 -7.90 12.94
CA ILE A 406 8.17 -7.96 11.86
C ILE A 406 8.67 -9.40 11.69
N LEU A 407 9.11 -10.03 12.79
CA LEU A 407 9.64 -11.40 12.76
C LEU A 407 8.78 -12.33 13.63
N PRO A 408 7.93 -13.19 13.03
CA PRO A 408 7.17 -14.20 13.76
C PRO A 408 8.04 -15.41 14.12
N PHE A 409 7.94 -15.88 15.38
CA PHE A 409 8.62 -17.09 15.89
C PHE A 409 10.09 -17.24 15.42
N HIS A 410 10.85 -16.15 15.50
CA HIS A 410 12.25 -16.10 15.10
C HIS A 410 13.10 -16.99 16.00
N ARG A 411 13.66 -18.06 15.42
CA ARG A 411 14.51 -18.99 16.15
C ARG A 411 15.92 -18.43 16.29
N VAL A 412 16.37 -18.31 17.53
CA VAL A 412 17.71 -17.78 17.85
C VAL A 412 18.72 -18.88 18.19
N LEU A 413 18.26 -20.04 18.63
CA LEU A 413 19.09 -21.23 18.89
C LEU A 413 19.02 -22.23 17.72
N SER A 414 20.08 -23.02 17.58
CA SER A 414 20.18 -24.06 16.55
C SER A 414 19.21 -25.22 16.83
N THR A 415 18.58 -25.73 15.77
CA THR A 415 17.64 -26.85 15.80
C THR A 415 18.27 -28.19 16.19
N ALA A 416 19.61 -28.29 16.21
CA ALA A 416 20.32 -29.51 16.57
C ALA A 416 20.31 -29.80 18.09
N SER A 417 20.01 -28.82 18.93
CA SER A 417 19.92 -28.99 20.39
C SER A 417 18.46 -29.03 20.86
N SER A 418 18.16 -29.87 21.86
CA SER A 418 16.86 -29.84 22.55
C SER A 418 16.64 -28.60 23.41
N LYS A 419 17.70 -27.82 23.66
CA LYS A 419 17.67 -26.58 24.45
C LYS A 419 16.81 -25.51 23.80
N GLY A 420 15.96 -24.87 24.59
CA GLY A 420 15.04 -23.81 24.15
C GLY A 420 13.84 -24.32 23.34
N LYS A 421 13.63 -25.63 23.23
CA LYS A 421 12.46 -26.17 22.52
C LYS A 421 11.19 -25.82 23.28
N GLY A 422 10.26 -25.17 22.60
CA GLY A 422 8.98 -24.72 23.18
C GLY A 422 9.05 -23.36 23.87
N VAL A 423 10.24 -22.77 24.00
CA VAL A 423 10.41 -21.41 24.54
C VAL A 423 10.00 -20.40 23.48
N SER A 424 9.13 -19.46 23.85
CA SER A 424 8.71 -18.35 23.03
C SER A 424 8.90 -17.05 23.78
N GLY A 425 9.29 -16.01 23.05
CA GLY A 425 9.41 -14.67 23.60
C GLY A 425 8.64 -13.65 22.78
N VAL A 426 8.26 -12.55 23.41
CA VAL A 426 7.59 -11.41 22.78
C VAL A 426 8.32 -10.14 23.20
N LEU A 427 8.70 -9.33 22.23
CA LEU A 427 9.36 -8.04 22.46
C LEU A 427 9.05 -7.03 21.37
N GLU A 428 9.30 -5.76 21.67
CA GLU A 428 9.20 -4.64 20.74
C GLU A 428 10.56 -3.96 20.58
N ALA A 429 11.05 -3.89 19.34
CA ALA A 429 12.40 -3.49 18.98
C ALA A 429 12.42 -2.17 18.18
N ASP A 430 11.82 -1.11 18.72
CA ASP A 430 11.67 0.20 18.06
C ASP A 430 12.99 0.92 17.77
N PHE A 431 14.08 0.48 18.39
CA PHE A 431 15.42 1.02 18.19
C PHE A 431 16.13 0.46 16.94
N ILE A 432 15.51 -0.49 16.23
CA ILE A 432 16.03 -1.07 14.98
C ILE A 432 15.05 -0.76 13.85
N LYS A 433 15.56 -0.24 12.73
CA LYS A 433 14.73 0.03 11.56
C LYS A 433 14.36 -1.26 10.84
N PRO A 434 13.07 -1.45 10.48
CA PRO A 434 12.66 -2.53 9.60
C PRO A 434 13.17 -2.32 8.17
N THR A 435 13.22 -3.39 7.37
CA THR A 435 13.41 -3.33 5.92
C THR A 435 12.19 -2.67 5.25
N HIS A 436 12.34 -2.26 3.99
CA HIS A 436 11.29 -1.56 3.23
C HIS A 436 9.94 -2.31 3.20
N ASP A 437 9.97 -3.64 3.11
CA ASP A 437 8.79 -4.51 3.09
C ASP A 437 8.23 -4.87 4.49
N LYS A 438 8.89 -4.37 5.55
CA LYS A 438 8.56 -4.63 6.97
C LYS A 438 8.48 -6.13 7.32
N GLN A 439 9.22 -6.98 6.61
CA GLN A 439 9.31 -8.43 6.88
C GLN A 439 10.63 -8.84 7.55
N ASP A 440 11.57 -7.91 7.69
CA ASP A 440 12.82 -8.12 8.40
C ASP A 440 13.31 -6.79 9.01
N PHE A 441 14.42 -6.84 9.74
CA PHE A 441 15.15 -5.67 10.22
C PHE A 441 16.43 -5.44 9.42
N GLU A 442 16.85 -4.17 9.31
CA GLU A 442 18.16 -3.82 8.80
C GLU A 442 19.25 -4.57 9.60
N LYS A 443 20.17 -5.26 8.90
CA LYS A 443 21.23 -6.09 9.49
C LYS A 443 22.38 -5.25 10.08
N SER A 444 22.02 -4.33 10.97
CA SER A 444 22.90 -3.44 11.69
C SER A 444 23.62 -4.13 12.86
N GLN A 445 24.59 -3.43 13.45
CA GLN A 445 25.23 -3.89 14.69
C GLN A 445 24.23 -4.04 15.85
N LEU A 446 23.21 -3.18 15.92
CA LEU A 446 22.14 -3.27 16.93
C LEU A 446 21.32 -4.54 16.77
N TYR A 447 21.00 -4.92 15.53
CA TYR A 447 20.33 -6.19 15.24
C TYR A 447 21.16 -7.39 15.71
N GLN A 448 22.45 -7.43 15.40
CA GLN A 448 23.31 -8.54 15.85
C GLN A 448 23.41 -8.62 17.38
N LYS A 449 23.50 -7.47 18.07
CA LYS A 449 23.47 -7.42 19.54
C LYS A 449 22.15 -7.92 20.11
N LEU A 450 21.02 -7.56 19.50
CA LEU A 450 19.71 -8.06 19.90
C LEU A 450 19.65 -9.58 19.75
N ILE A 451 20.01 -10.13 18.58
CA ILE A 451 19.98 -11.58 18.35
C ILE A 451 20.84 -12.33 19.35
N ASN A 452 22.04 -11.84 19.67
CA ASN A 452 22.87 -12.44 20.71
C ASN A 452 22.20 -12.37 22.09
N ARG A 453 21.63 -11.22 22.47
CA ARG A 453 20.89 -11.13 23.74
C ARG A 453 19.71 -12.09 23.81
N LEU A 454 18.96 -12.27 22.73
CA LEU A 454 17.84 -13.22 22.70
C LEU A 454 18.30 -14.66 22.90
N LYS A 455 19.49 -15.04 22.39
CA LYS A 455 20.10 -16.35 22.68
C LYS A 455 20.42 -16.48 24.17
N ASP A 456 21.04 -15.46 24.76
CA ASP A 456 21.38 -15.44 26.17
C ASP A 456 20.13 -15.53 27.04
N MET A 457 19.09 -14.75 26.75
CA MET A 457 17.78 -14.80 27.42
C MET A 457 17.15 -16.20 27.35
N THR A 458 17.25 -16.87 26.20
CA THR A 458 16.73 -18.24 26.06
C THR A 458 17.48 -19.22 26.96
N ASN A 459 18.80 -19.06 27.11
CA ASN A 459 19.62 -19.90 27.98
C ASN A 459 19.47 -19.54 29.47
N GLU A 460 19.17 -18.28 29.81
CA GLU A 460 18.88 -17.82 31.17
C GLU A 460 17.54 -18.38 31.67
N TYR A 461 16.55 -18.45 30.78
CA TYR A 461 15.20 -18.95 31.10
C TYR A 461 15.11 -20.49 31.12
N TRP A 462 15.84 -21.17 30.23
CA TRP A 462 15.84 -22.64 30.11
C TRP A 462 16.66 -23.33 31.20
#